data_AF-A0A5C5XS28-F1
#
_entry.id   AF-A0A5C5XS28-F1
#
_cell.length_a   1.000
_cell.length_b   1.000
_cell.length_c   1.000
_cell.angle_alpha   90.00
_cell.angle_beta   90.00
_cell.angle_gamma   90.00
#
_symmetry.space_group_name_H-M   'P 1'
#
loop_
_entity.id
_entity.type
_entity.pdbx_description
1 polymer ?
#
loop_
_entity_poly.entity_id
_entity_poly.type
_entity_poly.pdbx_seq_one_letter_code
_entity_poly.pdbx_strand_id
1 'polypeptide(L)'
;MIYGINPGDRLSLSYPLHTDIRHIEASGFRRRHIEVRRIRDLVQQPLLPMEFLRRPLVARSRWLISGIDCETSHWRNFYLGSSEEFAAPRALRIAIVCPYTERIEHFVSDQYDQTGADYRELARQLGRMADEEIAPQLRIVPADMRRLA
;
A
#
# COMPACT_ATOMS: atom_id res chain seq x y z
N MET A 1 1.70 16.61 0.79
CA MET A 1 2.25 16.87 -0.56
C MET A 1 3.26 15.77 -0.86
N ILE A 2 3.04 14.98 -1.91
CA ILE A 2 3.90 13.85 -2.28
C ILE A 2 4.35 14.10 -3.72
N TYR A 3 5.64 14.29 -3.97
CA TYR A 3 6.17 14.65 -5.30
C TYR A 3 5.47 15.85 -5.96
N GLY A 4 4.94 16.79 -5.17
CA GLY A 4 4.15 17.92 -5.67
C GLY A 4 2.73 17.58 -6.14
N ILE A 5 2.27 16.33 -6.00
CA ILE A 5 0.95 15.86 -6.43
C ILE A 5 -0.11 16.20 -5.36
N ASN A 6 -1.25 16.73 -5.79
CA ASN A 6 -2.39 17.12 -4.98
C ASN A 6 -3.73 16.60 -5.55
N PRO A 7 -4.77 16.46 -4.72
CA PRO A 7 -6.14 16.28 -5.23
C PRO A 7 -6.54 17.40 -6.20
N GLY A 8 -7.15 17.02 -7.32
CA GLY A 8 -7.50 17.92 -8.43
C GLY A 8 -6.50 17.85 -9.59
N ASP A 9 -5.28 17.38 -9.35
CA ASP A 9 -4.27 17.29 -10.40
C ASP A 9 -4.59 16.19 -11.42
N ARG A 10 -4.14 16.41 -12.66
CA ARG A 10 -4.10 15.38 -13.69
C ARG A 10 -2.71 14.78 -13.74
N LEU A 11 -2.60 13.53 -13.29
CA LEU A 11 -1.36 12.78 -13.27
C LEU A 11 -1.29 11.87 -14.49
N SER A 12 -0.15 11.87 -15.18
CA SER A 12 0.14 10.90 -16.22
C SER A 12 1.26 9.97 -15.75
N LEU A 13 1.01 8.67 -15.72
CA LEU A 13 2.00 7.69 -15.27
C LEU A 13 1.96 6.41 -16.11
N SER A 14 3.08 5.69 -16.15
CA SER A 14 3.15 4.34 -16.69
C SER A 14 2.82 3.34 -15.59
N TYR A 15 1.66 2.68 -15.68
CA TYR A 15 1.20 1.72 -14.67
C TYR A 15 1.21 0.28 -15.21
N PRO A 16 1.56 -0.71 -14.39
CA PRO A 16 1.55 -2.11 -14.79
C PRO A 16 0.15 -2.57 -15.16
N LEU A 17 0.07 -3.46 -16.14
CA LEU A 17 -1.18 -4.11 -16.54
C LEU A 17 -1.72 -5.03 -15.43
N HIS A 18 -0.83 -5.59 -14.62
CA HIS A 18 -1.17 -6.41 -13.46
C HIS A 18 -0.49 -5.91 -12.20
N THR A 19 -1.26 -5.75 -11.13
CA THR A 19 -0.71 -5.39 -9.81
C THR A 19 -0.51 -6.61 -8.91
N ASP A 20 -0.71 -7.83 -9.41
CA ASP A 20 -0.44 -9.04 -8.63
C ASP A 20 1.07 -9.18 -8.46
N ILE A 21 1.53 -9.33 -7.22
CA ILE A 21 2.94 -9.37 -6.87
C ILE A 21 3.71 -10.49 -7.58
N ARG A 22 3.03 -11.57 -7.98
CA ARG A 22 3.64 -12.69 -8.70
C ARG A 22 3.93 -12.38 -10.17
N HIS A 23 3.27 -11.37 -10.73
CA HIS A 23 3.30 -11.09 -12.17
C HIS A 23 3.67 -9.65 -12.50
N ILE A 24 3.75 -8.76 -11.51
CA ILE A 24 3.95 -7.32 -11.73
C ILE A 24 5.26 -7.02 -12.48
N GLU A 25 6.33 -7.76 -12.21
CA GLU A 25 7.64 -7.57 -12.84
C GLU A 25 7.65 -8.00 -14.32
N ALA A 26 6.88 -9.04 -14.65
CA ALA A 26 6.71 -9.50 -16.02
C ALA A 26 5.56 -8.77 -16.75
N SER A 27 4.85 -7.87 -16.06
CA SER A 27 3.71 -7.18 -16.61
C SER A 27 4.18 -6.06 -17.52
N GLY A 28 3.58 -5.95 -18.71
CA GLY A 28 3.73 -4.75 -19.52
C GLY A 28 3.18 -3.51 -18.79
N PHE A 29 3.62 -2.33 -19.22
CA PHE A 29 3.13 -1.06 -18.70
C PHE A 29 2.19 -0.39 -19.69
N ARG A 30 1.25 0.38 -19.16
CA ARG A 30 0.36 1.22 -19.96
C ARG A 30 0.36 2.63 -19.39
N ARG A 31 0.43 3.62 -20.28
CA ARG A 31 0.17 5.01 -19.90
C ARG A 31 -1.24 5.12 -19.33
N ARG A 32 -1.38 5.87 -18.24
CA ARG A 32 -2.65 6.20 -17.60
C ARG A 32 -2.70 7.69 -17.35
N HIS A 33 -3.86 8.27 -17.59
CA HIS A 33 -4.17 9.64 -17.23
C HIS A 33 -5.21 9.59 -16.11
N ILE A 34 -4.85 10.13 -14.95
CA ILE A 34 -5.64 9.99 -13.73
C ILE A 34 -5.97 11.39 -13.22
N GLU A 35 -7.24 11.68 -13.06
CA GLU A 35 -7.68 12.81 -12.25
C GLU A 35 -7.64 12.41 -10.78
N VAL A 36 -6.65 12.93 -10.05
CA VAL A 36 -6.40 12.58 -8.65
C VAL A 36 -7.52 13.14 -7.78
N ARG A 37 -8.20 12.27 -7.04
CA ARG A 37 -9.28 12.67 -6.12
C ARG A 37 -8.88 12.56 -4.66
N ARG A 38 -8.06 11.56 -4.33
CA ARG A 38 -7.53 11.33 -2.98
C ARG A 38 -6.12 10.79 -3.06
N ILE A 39 -5.31 11.17 -2.09
CA ILE A 39 -3.98 10.63 -1.86
C ILE A 39 -3.95 10.09 -0.43
N ARG A 40 -3.53 8.85 -0.25
CA ARG A 40 -3.31 8.22 1.05
C ARG A 40 -1.83 7.96 1.25
N ASP A 41 -1.34 8.48 2.37
CA ASP A 41 -0.01 8.24 2.90
C ASP A 41 -0.07 7.02 3.84
N LEU A 42 0.55 5.88 3.51
CA LEU A 42 0.50 4.69 4.39
C LEU A 42 1.38 4.79 5.65
N VAL A 43 2.26 5.79 5.75
CA VAL A 43 2.95 6.11 6.99
C VAL A 43 2.01 6.85 7.95
N GLN A 44 1.17 7.76 7.44
CA GLN A 44 0.20 8.52 8.25
C GLN A 44 -1.13 7.79 8.45
N GLN A 45 -1.58 7.06 7.43
CA GLN A 45 -2.83 6.30 7.41
C GLN A 45 -2.53 4.85 7.00
N PRO A 46 -1.89 4.05 7.88
CA PRO A 46 -1.55 2.66 7.62
C PRO A 46 -2.75 1.82 7.20
N LEU A 47 -2.49 0.69 6.54
CA LEU A 47 -3.55 -0.24 6.14
C LEU A 47 -4.07 -1.03 7.35
N LEU A 48 -5.38 -1.24 7.38
CA LEU A 48 -6.00 -2.19 8.29
C LEU A 48 -5.76 -3.63 7.80
N PRO A 49 -5.70 -4.62 8.72
CA PRO A 49 -5.64 -6.04 8.38
C PRO A 49 -6.67 -6.46 7.34
N MET A 50 -7.94 -6.06 7.52
CA MET A 50 -9.02 -6.41 6.58
C MET A 50 -8.81 -5.81 5.18
N GLU A 51 -8.27 -4.59 5.08
CA GLU A 51 -7.96 -3.96 3.79
C GLU A 51 -6.86 -4.73 3.04
N PHE A 52 -5.87 -5.24 3.78
CA PHE A 52 -4.83 -6.08 3.21
C PHE A 52 -5.40 -7.43 2.75
N LEU A 53 -6.09 -8.13 3.66
CA LEU A 53 -6.63 -9.49 3.46
C LEU A 53 -7.67 -9.57 2.34
N ARG A 54 -8.36 -8.47 1.99
CA ARG A 54 -9.29 -8.46 0.84
C ARG A 54 -8.58 -8.73 -0.49
N ARG A 55 -7.33 -8.31 -0.63
CA ARG A 55 -6.51 -8.49 -1.84
C ARG A 55 -5.05 -8.68 -1.45
N PRO A 56 -4.67 -9.80 -0.83
CA PRO A 56 -3.38 -9.93 -0.19
C PRO A 56 -2.26 -9.72 -1.21
N LEU A 57 -2.36 -10.34 -2.38
CA LEU A 57 -1.32 -10.35 -3.43
C LEU A 57 -1.18 -9.06 -4.26
N VAL A 58 -1.90 -7.99 -3.96
CA VAL A 58 -1.68 -6.71 -4.66
C VAL A 58 -0.35 -6.11 -4.21
N ALA A 59 0.54 -5.79 -5.15
CA ALA A 59 1.76 -5.02 -4.90
C ALA A 59 1.37 -3.64 -4.35
N ARG A 60 1.73 -3.40 -3.09
CA ARG A 60 1.41 -2.16 -2.36
C ARG A 60 2.68 -1.37 -2.16
N SER A 61 2.56 -0.06 -2.17
CA SER A 61 3.64 0.85 -1.81
C SER A 61 3.11 1.92 -0.87
N ARG A 62 4.01 2.75 -0.35
CA ARG A 62 3.69 3.80 0.62
C ARG A 62 2.58 4.75 0.17
N TRP A 63 2.52 5.09 -1.12
CA TRP A 63 1.56 6.05 -1.68
C TRP A 63 0.46 5.38 -2.48
N LEU A 64 -0.79 5.61 -2.06
CA LEU A 64 -1.98 5.17 -2.78
C LEU A 64 -2.75 6.38 -3.29
N ILE A 65 -2.84 6.51 -4.60
CA ILE A 65 -3.72 7.47 -5.28
C ILE A 65 -5.06 6.79 -5.55
N SER A 66 -6.14 7.52 -5.31
CA SER A 66 -7.47 7.16 -5.78
C SER A 66 -8.01 8.28 -6.66
N GLY A 67 -8.56 7.93 -7.81
CA GLY A 67 -8.99 8.91 -8.79
C GLY A 67 -9.77 8.31 -9.95
N ILE A 68 -10.15 9.17 -10.89
CA ILE A 68 -10.82 8.77 -12.13
C ILE A 68 -9.75 8.52 -13.19
N ASP A 69 -9.71 7.30 -13.72
CA ASP A 69 -8.93 6.99 -14.91
C ASP A 69 -9.63 7.61 -16.13
N CYS A 70 -9.03 8.65 -16.72
CA CYS A 70 -9.63 9.44 -17.78
C CYS A 70 -9.87 8.65 -19.08
N GLU A 71 -9.19 7.51 -19.27
CA GLU A 71 -9.42 6.66 -20.44
C GLU A 71 -10.69 5.80 -20.30
N THR A 72 -11.01 5.40 -19.06
CA THR A 72 -12.12 4.49 -18.77
C THR A 72 -13.27 5.14 -18.03
N SER A 73 -13.13 6.40 -17.62
CA SER A 73 -14.07 7.14 -16.78
C SER A 73 -14.48 6.43 -15.49
N HIS A 74 -13.62 5.53 -14.98
CA HIS A 74 -13.88 4.73 -13.80
C HIS A 74 -12.97 5.10 -12.64
N TRP A 75 -13.52 5.02 -11.43
CA TRP A 75 -12.75 5.14 -10.20
C TRP A 75 -11.76 3.98 -10.05
N ARG A 76 -10.50 4.29 -9.81
CA ARG A 76 -9.43 3.32 -9.62
C ARG A 76 -8.45 3.77 -8.54
N ASN A 77 -7.75 2.79 -7.98
CA ASN A 77 -6.70 2.98 -6.99
C ASN A 77 -5.36 2.56 -7.60
N PHE A 78 -4.33 3.39 -7.41
CA PHE A 78 -3.00 3.23 -7.96
C PHE A 78 -1.96 3.38 -6.85
N TYR A 79 -1.16 2.34 -6.61
CA TYR A 79 -0.02 2.43 -5.72
C TYR A 79 1.14 3.04 -6.51
N LEU A 80 1.56 4.27 -6.19
CA LEU A 80 2.54 5.01 -7.01
C LEU A 80 3.87 4.27 -7.15
N GLY A 81 4.32 3.56 -6.12
CA GLY A 81 5.55 2.76 -6.18
C GLY A 81 5.52 1.62 -7.18
N SER A 82 4.35 1.31 -7.75
CA SER A 82 4.20 0.35 -8.85
C SER A 82 4.33 0.98 -10.24
N SER A 83 4.37 2.31 -10.35
CA SER A 83 4.63 3.00 -11.62
C SER A 83 6.12 3.11 -11.91
N GLU A 84 6.48 3.34 -13.18
CA GLU A 84 7.88 3.52 -13.58
C GLU A 84 8.47 4.81 -12.99
N GLU A 85 7.70 5.90 -12.99
CA GLU A 85 8.17 7.24 -12.62
C GLU A 85 8.40 7.40 -11.11
N PHE A 86 7.67 6.64 -10.31
CA PHE A 86 7.68 6.76 -8.85
C PHE A 86 8.08 5.45 -8.18
N ALA A 87 8.79 4.57 -8.90
CA ALA A 87 9.30 3.32 -8.38
C ALA A 87 10.03 3.57 -7.05
N ALA A 88 9.58 2.89 -6.01
CA ALA A 88 10.04 3.08 -4.63
C ALA A 88 10.15 1.73 -3.94
N PRO A 89 10.84 1.61 -2.79
CA PRO A 89 10.75 0.43 -1.95
C PRO A 89 9.29 0.15 -1.55
N ARG A 90 8.93 -1.13 -1.57
CA ARG A 90 7.53 -1.55 -1.42
C ARG A 90 7.35 -2.67 -0.39
N ALA A 91 8.36 -2.86 0.45
CA ALA A 91 8.33 -3.82 1.53
C ALA A 91 7.40 -3.35 2.65
N LEU A 92 6.78 -4.30 3.35
CA LEU A 92 5.76 -4.05 4.37
C LEU A 92 6.13 -4.68 5.71
N ARG A 93 5.52 -4.21 6.78
CA ARG A 93 5.62 -4.76 8.14
C ARG A 93 4.26 -4.73 8.83
N ILE A 94 4.10 -5.56 9.85
CA ILE A 94 2.98 -5.49 10.79
C ILE A 94 3.45 -4.67 12.01
N ALA A 95 2.64 -3.69 12.40
CA ALA A 95 2.87 -2.87 13.57
C ALA A 95 1.62 -2.83 14.44
N ILE A 96 1.82 -2.64 15.75
CA ILE A 96 0.77 -2.22 16.67
C ILE A 96 0.84 -0.71 16.79
N VAL A 97 -0.33 -0.10 16.57
CA VAL A 97 -0.52 1.35 16.62
C VAL A 97 -1.43 1.69 17.80
N CYS A 98 -0.96 2.64 18.61
CA CYS A 98 -1.73 3.16 19.74
C CYS A 98 -3.04 3.78 19.23
N PRO A 99 -4.21 3.34 19.71
CA PRO A 99 -5.50 3.81 19.18
C PRO A 99 -5.76 5.30 19.49
N TYR A 100 -5.10 5.86 20.49
CA TYR A 100 -5.30 7.25 20.92
C TYR A 100 -4.35 8.24 20.26
N THR A 101 -3.16 7.79 19.87
CA THR A 101 -2.10 8.66 19.33
C THR A 101 -1.78 8.40 17.87
N GLU A 102 -2.28 7.29 17.31
CA GLU A 102 -1.97 6.80 15.96
C GLU A 102 -0.46 6.57 15.72
N ARG A 103 0.32 6.46 16.81
CA ARG A 103 1.76 6.18 16.75
C ARG A 103 2.03 4.68 16.78
N ILE A 104 3.06 4.26 16.07
CA ILE A 104 3.60 2.89 16.19
C ILE A 104 4.20 2.74 17.59
N GLU A 105 3.67 1.79 18.35
CA GLU A 105 4.28 1.37 19.62
C GLU A 105 5.36 0.32 19.35
N HIS A 106 5.05 -0.67 18.52
CA HIS A 106 5.98 -1.75 18.21
C HIS A 106 5.70 -2.41 16.86
N PHE A 107 6.75 -2.92 16.22
CA PHE A 107 6.64 -3.87 15.11
C PHE A 107 6.47 -5.28 15.69
N VAL A 108 5.52 -6.04 15.17
CA VAL A 108 5.26 -7.43 15.57
C VAL A 108 5.77 -8.43 14.54
N SER A 109 6.33 -7.94 13.42
CA SER A 109 6.93 -8.75 12.38
C SER A 109 8.24 -8.16 11.90
N ASP A 110 9.05 -9.00 11.26
CA ASP A 110 10.10 -8.55 10.36
C ASP A 110 9.53 -7.91 9.10
N GLN A 111 10.42 -7.50 8.21
CA GLN A 111 10.09 -7.00 6.89
C GLN A 111 9.61 -8.13 5.96
N TYR A 112 8.53 -7.87 5.26
CA TYR A 112 8.05 -8.66 4.13
C TYR A 112 8.41 -7.96 2.84
N ASP A 113 9.19 -8.62 2.01
CA ASP A 113 9.53 -8.12 0.70
C ASP A 113 8.38 -8.36 -0.29
N GLN A 114 8.60 -7.92 -1.52
CA GLN A 114 7.65 -7.90 -2.62
C GLN A 114 7.58 -9.25 -3.33
N THR A 115 7.47 -10.33 -2.56
CA THR A 115 7.33 -11.67 -3.11
C THR A 115 5.96 -12.25 -2.82
N GLY A 116 5.49 -13.13 -3.71
CA GLY A 116 4.25 -13.86 -3.48
C GLY A 116 4.33 -14.78 -2.25
N ALA A 117 5.52 -15.19 -1.81
CA ALA A 117 5.71 -15.98 -0.60
C ALA A 117 5.53 -15.11 0.65
N ASP A 118 6.21 -13.97 0.71
CA ASP A 118 6.13 -13.03 1.85
C ASP A 118 4.73 -12.49 2.04
N TYR A 119 4.02 -12.16 0.95
CA TYR A 119 2.66 -11.66 1.02
C TYR A 119 1.65 -12.72 1.50
N ARG A 120 1.91 -14.01 1.21
CA ARG A 120 1.12 -15.13 1.77
C ARG A 120 1.43 -15.33 3.24
N GLU A 121 2.69 -15.23 3.62
CA GLU A 121 3.11 -15.32 5.02
C GLU A 121 2.53 -14.18 5.86
N LEU A 122 2.62 -12.94 5.38
CA LEU A 122 2.00 -11.76 5.97
C LEU A 122 0.47 -11.96 6.15
N ALA A 123 -0.22 -12.41 5.11
CA ALA A 123 -1.65 -12.70 5.20
C ALA A 123 -1.96 -13.79 6.25
N ARG A 124 -1.13 -14.84 6.32
CA ARG A 124 -1.27 -15.93 7.28
C ARG A 124 -1.05 -15.44 8.71
N GLN A 125 -0.05 -14.57 8.95
CA GLN A 125 0.19 -14.00 10.27
C GLN A 125 -0.94 -13.08 10.71
N LEU A 126 -1.40 -12.19 9.83
CA LEU A 126 -2.57 -11.35 10.10
C LEU A 126 -3.82 -12.18 10.40
N GLY A 127 -4.03 -13.28 9.68
CA GLY A 127 -5.15 -14.19 9.94
C GLY A 127 -5.09 -14.88 11.30
N ARG A 128 -3.89 -15.19 11.81
CA ARG A 128 -3.72 -15.75 13.16
C ARG A 128 -3.97 -14.70 14.25
N MET A 129 -3.48 -13.48 14.02
CA MET A 129 -3.60 -12.38 14.98
C MET A 129 -4.98 -11.71 14.95
N ALA A 130 -5.83 -12.03 13.96
CA ALA A 130 -7.14 -11.40 13.80
C ALA A 130 -8.12 -11.71 14.94
N ASP A 131 -7.93 -12.84 15.63
CA ASP A 131 -8.77 -13.27 16.75
C ASP A 131 -8.22 -12.83 18.12
N GLU A 132 -7.08 -12.15 18.14
CA GLU A 132 -6.45 -11.66 19.37
C GLU A 132 -7.01 -10.29 19.79
N GLU A 133 -6.95 -9.98 21.09
CA GLU A 133 -7.40 -8.67 21.62
C GLU A 133 -6.66 -7.48 21.01
N ILE A 134 -5.46 -7.72 20.46
CA ILE A 134 -4.63 -6.71 19.79
C ILE A 134 -5.08 -6.41 18.35
N ALA A 135 -5.98 -7.20 17.77
CA ALA A 135 -6.40 -7.07 16.36
C ALA A 135 -6.84 -5.64 15.96
N PRO A 136 -7.60 -4.89 16.78
CA PRO A 136 -7.98 -3.52 16.45
C PRO A 136 -6.80 -2.53 16.32
N GLN A 137 -5.66 -2.87 16.91
CA GLN A 137 -4.46 -2.04 16.95
C GLN A 137 -3.47 -2.40 15.84
N LEU A 138 -3.62 -3.57 15.21
CA LEU A 138 -2.75 -4.02 14.13
C LEU A 138 -2.89 -3.13 12.90
N ARG A 139 -1.75 -2.80 12.29
CA ARG A 139 -1.64 -2.06 11.04
C ARG A 139 -0.57 -2.67 10.15
N ILE A 140 -0.77 -2.59 8.84
CA ILE A 140 0.28 -2.87 7.86
C ILE A 140 0.88 -1.54 7.43
N VAL A 141 2.18 -1.41 7.61
CA VAL A 141 2.94 -0.18 7.37
C VAL A 141 4.07 -0.42 6.36
N PRO A 142 4.52 0.61 5.65
CA PRO A 142 5.74 0.56 4.86
C PRO A 142 6.97 0.25 5.73
N ALA A 143 7.91 -0.54 5.23
CA ALA A 143 9.10 -0.94 5.99
C ALA A 143 10.10 0.20 6.25
N ASP A 144 10.02 1.30 5.49
CA ASP A 144 10.81 2.53 5.71
C ASP A 144 10.30 3.37 6.89
N MET A 145 9.14 3.03 7.44
CA MET A 145 8.60 3.68 8.63
C MET A 145 9.48 3.33 9.85
N ARG A 146 9.98 4.37 10.52
CA ARG A 146 10.78 4.22 11.75
C ARG A 146 9.85 4.28 12.97
N ARG A 147 10.23 3.60 14.06
CA ARG A 147 9.67 3.92 15.39
C ARG A 147 9.98 5.39 15.65
N LEU A 148 8.94 6.18 15.94
CA LEU A 148 9.15 7.51 16.49
C LEU A 148 9.46 7.31 17.97
N ALA A 149 10.72 7.62 18.34
CA ALA A 149 11.20 7.55 19.72
C ALA A 149 10.49 8.55 20.63
#